data_AF-A0A3D4NWM6-F1
#
_entry.id   AF-A0A3D4NWM6-F1
#
_cell.length_a   1.000
_cell.length_b   1.000
_cell.length_c   1.000
_cell.angle_alpha   90.00
_cell.angle_beta   90.00
_cell.angle_gamma   90.00
#
_symmetry.space_group_name_H-M   'P 1'
#
loop_
_entity.id
_entity.type
_entity.pdbx_description
1 polymer ?
#
loop_
_entity_poly.entity_id
_entity_poly.type
_entity_poly.pdbx_seq_one_letter_code
_entity_poly.pdbx_strand_id
1 'polypeptide(L)'
;MDYWGTEEASAMLRKRLGCRTIDQALARLHVDYVVKVKPEYRGPRLSRRTDVFGCKYSSMDYGSGAYDECIFSPLAGYDSVEEIKRHYHWPSPDWWDYTGIRGQIRGREMYPIRGGGSEPFLTYKYLRGQEQAFIDLIEHPDIVHYCLGELFDLAYENTARILEQIPGKVMMSYVAEDMGGQSDLMISPARIREFLLPGMKRVIGLAHEAGAYVFHHNDGNVRRIIPDMVAAGIDLLNPIQW
;
A
#
# COMPACT_ATOMS: atom_id res chain seq x y z
N MET A 1 15.37 12.04 -7.60
CA MET A 1 14.40 12.57 -6.62
C MET A 1 13.12 11.79 -6.85
N ASP A 2 12.53 11.19 -5.82
CA ASP A 2 11.23 10.53 -5.94
C ASP A 2 10.11 11.56 -5.75
N TYR A 3 9.29 11.81 -6.77
CA TYR A 3 8.30 12.90 -6.78
C TYR A 3 6.90 12.39 -6.45
N TRP A 4 6.39 12.77 -5.27
CA TRP A 4 5.07 12.39 -4.75
C TRP A 4 4.18 13.64 -4.53
N GLY A 5 4.11 14.50 -5.55
CA GLY A 5 3.29 15.71 -5.45
C GLY A 5 1.80 15.43 -5.62
N THR A 6 0.97 16.16 -4.89
CA THR A 6 -0.49 16.19 -5.11
C THR A 6 -0.82 16.75 -6.49
N GLU A 7 -2.09 16.66 -6.91
CA GLU A 7 -2.53 17.23 -8.18
C GLU A 7 -2.32 18.75 -8.22
N GLU A 8 -2.57 19.44 -7.11
CA GLU A 8 -2.41 20.89 -6.96
C GLU A 8 -0.93 21.28 -7.06
N ALA A 9 -0.04 20.58 -6.34
CA ALA A 9 1.40 20.79 -6.43
C ALA A 9 1.92 20.55 -7.86
N SER A 10 1.44 19.48 -8.50
CA SER A 10 1.79 19.14 -9.88
C SER A 10 1.27 20.17 -10.88
N ALA A 11 0.09 20.75 -10.66
CA ALA A 11 -0.45 21.83 -11.49
C ALA A 11 0.39 23.10 -11.37
N MET A 12 0.80 23.48 -10.15
CA MET A 12 1.68 24.62 -9.92
C MET A 12 3.04 24.44 -10.59
N LEU A 13 3.65 23.25 -10.45
CA LEU A 13 4.94 22.92 -11.06
C LEU A 13 4.88 23.03 -12.58
N ARG A 14 3.85 22.43 -13.21
CA ARG A 14 3.62 22.52 -14.65
C ARG A 14 3.49 23.96 -15.12
N LYS A 15 2.66 24.76 -14.43
CA LYS A 15 2.44 26.18 -14.75
C LYS A 15 3.74 26.97 -14.69
N ARG A 16 4.53 26.78 -13.63
CA ARG A 16 5.79 27.50 -13.42
C ARG A 16 6.85 27.14 -14.48
N LEU A 17 6.88 25.90 -14.94
CA LEU A 17 7.82 25.44 -15.96
C LEU A 17 7.30 25.60 -17.40
N GLY A 18 6.06 26.04 -17.60
CA GLY A 18 5.45 26.16 -18.93
C GLY A 18 5.26 24.81 -19.64
N CYS A 19 4.98 23.75 -18.87
CA CYS A 19 4.80 22.38 -19.36
C CYS A 19 3.32 21.99 -19.42
N ARG A 20 2.91 21.17 -20.40
CA ARG A 20 1.53 20.69 -20.53
C ARG A 20 1.23 19.52 -19.59
N THR A 21 2.20 18.61 -19.46
CA THR A 21 2.09 17.41 -18.62
C THR A 21 3.12 17.45 -17.49
N ILE A 22 2.88 16.65 -16.45
CA ILE A 22 3.85 16.49 -15.36
C ILE A 22 5.11 15.80 -15.88
N ASP A 23 4.99 14.82 -16.79
CA ASP A 23 6.13 14.16 -17.43
C ASP A 23 7.08 15.15 -18.11
N GLN A 24 6.54 16.15 -18.82
CA GLN A 24 7.34 17.22 -19.43
C GLN A 24 8.04 18.08 -18.38
N ALA A 25 7.37 18.37 -17.27
CA ALA A 25 7.94 19.16 -16.17
C ALA A 25 9.08 18.39 -15.49
N LEU A 26 8.88 17.11 -15.17
CA LEU A 26 9.89 16.24 -14.57
C LEU A 26 11.09 16.04 -15.50
N ALA A 27 10.85 15.84 -16.80
CA ALA A 27 11.93 15.75 -17.79
C ALA A 27 12.80 17.02 -17.86
N ARG A 28 12.20 18.22 -17.79
CA ARG A 28 12.95 19.49 -17.73
C ARG A 28 13.77 19.63 -16.45
N LEU A 29 13.32 19.02 -15.36
CA LEU A 29 14.02 19.01 -14.08
C LEU A 29 15.02 17.86 -13.95
N HIS A 30 15.14 17.00 -14.98
CA HIS A 30 15.95 15.78 -14.92
C HIS A 30 15.57 14.88 -13.75
N VAL A 31 14.26 14.75 -13.49
CA VAL A 31 13.69 13.91 -12.45
C VAL A 31 13.08 12.66 -13.08
N ASP A 32 13.68 11.51 -12.82
CA ASP A 32 13.08 10.22 -13.12
C ASP A 32 11.88 9.94 -12.22
N TYR A 33 10.96 9.10 -12.69
CA TYR A 33 9.78 8.70 -11.95
C TYR A 33 9.50 7.21 -12.11
N VAL A 34 8.77 6.67 -11.15
CA VAL A 34 8.39 5.26 -11.12
C VAL A 34 7.13 5.04 -11.95
N VAL A 35 7.18 4.10 -12.89
CA VAL A 35 6.01 3.61 -13.61
C VAL A 35 5.33 2.54 -12.77
N LYS A 36 4.20 2.90 -12.16
CA LYS A 36 3.39 1.98 -11.34
C LYS A 36 2.47 1.17 -12.24
N VAL A 37 2.63 -0.15 -12.26
CA VAL A 37 1.67 -1.06 -12.91
C VAL A 37 0.62 -1.52 -11.91
N LYS A 38 -0.63 -1.63 -12.37
CA LYS A 38 -1.74 -2.14 -11.56
C LYS A 38 -2.73 -2.91 -12.42
N PRO A 39 -3.36 -3.98 -11.90
CA PRO A 39 -4.41 -4.65 -12.63
C PRO A 39 -5.68 -3.80 -12.69
N GLU A 40 -6.58 -4.12 -13.62
CA GLU A 40 -7.88 -3.46 -13.76
C GLU A 40 -8.93 -4.18 -12.93
N TYR A 41 -9.68 -3.45 -12.09
CA TYR A 41 -10.74 -4.06 -11.31
C TYR A 41 -11.93 -4.44 -12.22
N ARG A 42 -12.32 -5.72 -12.20
CA ARG A 42 -13.48 -6.31 -12.90
C ARG A 42 -14.45 -7.06 -11.96
N GLY A 43 -14.29 -6.90 -10.66
CA GLY A 43 -15.14 -7.53 -9.65
C GLY A 43 -16.54 -6.94 -9.54
N PRO A 44 -17.27 -7.28 -8.46
CA PRO A 44 -18.60 -6.75 -8.18
C PRO A 44 -18.67 -5.22 -8.24
N ARG A 45 -19.82 -4.69 -8.66
CA ARG A 45 -20.02 -3.24 -8.77
C ARG A 45 -19.93 -2.58 -7.40
N LEU A 46 -18.98 -1.67 -7.23
CA LEU A 46 -18.81 -0.90 -6.01
C LEU A 46 -19.86 0.20 -5.90
N SER A 47 -20.33 0.47 -4.69
CA SER A 47 -21.14 1.66 -4.40
C SER A 47 -20.31 2.94 -4.54
N ARG A 48 -21.00 4.08 -4.67
CA ARG A 48 -20.36 5.38 -4.84
C ARG A 48 -19.41 5.66 -3.65
N ARG A 49 -18.15 6.00 -3.95
CA ARG A 49 -17.09 6.29 -2.96
C ARG A 49 -16.89 5.16 -1.96
N THR A 50 -16.84 3.93 -2.46
CA THR A 50 -16.58 2.73 -1.67
C THR A 50 -15.45 1.97 -2.33
N ASP A 51 -14.49 1.50 -1.53
CA ASP A 51 -13.42 0.64 -2.04
C ASP A 51 -13.86 -0.83 -2.10
N VAL A 52 -12.95 -1.70 -2.55
CA VAL A 52 -13.21 -3.14 -2.69
C VAL A 52 -13.47 -3.85 -1.37
N PHE A 53 -13.04 -3.26 -0.25
CA PHE A 53 -13.21 -3.80 1.09
C PHE A 53 -14.54 -3.35 1.73
N GLY A 54 -15.26 -2.42 1.10
CA GLY A 54 -16.51 -1.88 1.63
C GLY A 54 -16.34 -0.64 2.51
N CYS A 55 -15.12 -0.10 2.63
CA CYS A 55 -14.88 1.17 3.32
C CYS A 55 -15.46 2.31 2.49
N LYS A 56 -16.10 3.29 3.12
CA LYS A 56 -16.67 4.45 2.42
C LYS A 56 -15.89 5.71 2.73
N TYR A 57 -15.77 6.58 1.73
CA TYR A 57 -14.94 7.78 1.82
C TYR A 57 -15.74 9.06 1.57
N SER A 58 -15.32 10.13 2.25
CA SER A 58 -15.79 11.51 2.01
C SER A 58 -14.61 12.42 1.70
N SER A 59 -14.87 13.48 0.93
CA SER A 59 -13.83 14.43 0.50
C SER A 59 -13.80 15.52 1.55
N MET A 60 -12.62 15.78 2.09
CA MET A 60 -12.37 16.83 3.04
C MET A 60 -11.59 17.93 2.33
N ASP A 61 -12.11 19.15 2.38
CA ASP A 61 -11.50 20.35 1.80
C ASP A 61 -10.70 21.10 2.87
N TYR A 62 -9.44 21.41 2.58
CA TYR A 62 -8.56 22.19 3.45
C TYR A 62 -8.12 23.53 2.80
N GLY A 63 -8.88 24.00 1.82
CA GLY A 63 -8.75 25.30 1.15
C GLY A 63 -7.80 25.30 -0.04
N SER A 64 -6.60 24.72 0.11
CA SER A 64 -5.59 24.63 -0.96
C SER A 64 -5.59 23.28 -1.69
N GLY A 65 -6.47 22.36 -1.31
CA GLY A 65 -6.61 21.03 -1.89
C GLY A 65 -7.64 20.22 -1.12
N ALA A 66 -7.78 18.94 -1.49
CA ALA A 66 -8.69 18.02 -0.82
C ALA A 66 -8.05 16.65 -0.61
N TYR A 67 -8.52 15.92 0.40
CA TYR A 67 -8.17 14.51 0.61
C TYR A 67 -9.42 13.68 0.90
N ASP A 68 -9.31 12.37 0.71
CA ASP A 68 -10.39 11.43 1.02
C ASP A 68 -10.16 10.82 2.41
N GLU A 69 -11.18 10.91 3.25
CA GLU A 69 -11.19 10.35 4.59
C GLU A 69 -12.17 9.18 4.67
N CYS A 70 -11.75 8.09 5.32
CA CYS A 70 -12.62 6.95 5.56
C CYS A 70 -13.65 7.30 6.64
N ILE A 71 -14.94 7.29 6.26
CA ILE A 71 -16.07 7.64 7.13
C ILE A 71 -16.93 6.44 7.52
N PHE A 72 -16.61 5.24 7.00
CA PHE A 72 -17.30 4.01 7.34
C PHE A 72 -16.34 2.83 7.26
N SER A 73 -16.24 2.12 8.38
CA SER A 73 -15.37 0.96 8.60
C SER A 73 -16.24 -0.30 8.69
N PRO A 74 -16.24 -1.18 7.66
CA PRO A 74 -17.19 -2.29 7.56
C PRO A 74 -16.99 -3.37 8.63
N LEU A 75 -15.81 -3.42 9.27
CA LEU A 75 -15.52 -4.37 10.34
C LEU A 75 -15.67 -3.78 11.74
N ALA A 76 -16.01 -2.49 11.90
CA ALA A 76 -16.03 -1.82 13.21
C ALA A 76 -17.02 -2.40 14.23
N GLY A 77 -18.05 -3.13 13.78
CA GLY A 77 -19.08 -3.70 14.66
C GLY A 77 -18.93 -5.18 15.01
N TYR A 78 -17.85 -5.86 14.58
CA TYR A 78 -17.63 -7.27 14.89
C TYR A 78 -16.75 -7.46 16.13
N ASP A 79 -17.10 -8.45 16.94
CA ASP A 79 -16.39 -8.76 18.20
C ASP A 79 -15.74 -10.16 18.18
N SER A 80 -15.86 -10.91 17.08
CA SER A 80 -15.23 -12.22 16.92
C SER A 80 -14.89 -12.55 15.47
N VAL A 81 -13.90 -13.43 15.28
CA VAL A 81 -13.52 -13.96 13.96
C VAL A 81 -14.67 -14.72 13.31
N GLU A 82 -15.47 -15.45 14.08
CA GLU A 82 -16.62 -16.23 13.59
C GLU A 82 -17.68 -15.34 12.96
N GLU A 83 -17.98 -14.19 13.54
CA GLU A 83 -18.93 -13.23 12.98
C GLU A 83 -18.40 -12.62 11.69
N ILE A 84 -17.11 -12.23 11.65
CA ILE A 84 -16.49 -11.71 10.42
C ILE A 84 -16.60 -12.77 9.31
N LYS A 85 -16.24 -14.03 9.59
CA LYS A 85 -16.34 -15.14 8.62
C LYS A 85 -17.76 -15.37 8.10
N ARG A 86 -18.78 -15.16 8.94
CA ARG A 86 -20.19 -15.38 8.57
C ARG A 86 -20.79 -14.23 7.77
N HIS A 87 -20.36 -12.99 8.04
CA HIS A 87 -21.09 -11.80 7.60
C HIS A 87 -20.29 -10.88 6.68
N TYR A 88 -18.96 -10.97 6.68
CA TYR A 88 -18.10 -10.18 5.82
C TYR A 88 -17.59 -11.01 4.64
N HIS A 89 -17.56 -10.39 3.46
CA HIS A 89 -17.03 -11.01 2.25
C HIS A 89 -15.73 -10.32 1.84
N TRP A 90 -14.61 -11.03 2.00
CA TRP A 90 -13.29 -10.54 1.61
C TRP A 90 -13.17 -10.42 0.09
N PRO A 91 -12.38 -9.45 -0.42
CA PRO A 91 -12.07 -9.38 -1.83
C PRO A 91 -11.33 -10.62 -2.33
N SER A 92 -11.66 -11.04 -3.55
CA SER A 92 -10.95 -12.12 -4.23
C SER A 92 -9.93 -11.57 -5.23
N PRO A 93 -8.73 -12.13 -5.33
CA PRO A 93 -7.74 -11.77 -6.36
C PRO A 93 -8.26 -11.96 -7.80
N ASP A 94 -9.33 -12.74 -7.99
CA ASP A 94 -10.01 -12.94 -9.28
C ASP A 94 -10.89 -11.75 -9.70
N TRP A 95 -11.10 -10.78 -8.81
CA TRP A 95 -11.80 -9.54 -9.13
C TRP A 95 -10.97 -8.57 -9.96
N TRP A 96 -9.73 -8.92 -10.29
CA TRP A 96 -8.82 -8.10 -11.06
C TRP A 96 -8.41 -8.80 -12.35
N ASP A 97 -8.37 -8.04 -13.44
CA ASP A 97 -7.80 -8.44 -14.73
C ASP A 97 -6.37 -7.93 -14.85
N TYR A 98 -5.44 -8.88 -14.92
CA TYR A 98 -4.01 -8.63 -14.97
C TYR A 98 -3.49 -8.49 -16.42
N THR A 99 -4.26 -8.92 -17.42
CA THR A 99 -3.78 -9.07 -18.80
C THR A 99 -3.32 -7.75 -19.43
N GLY A 100 -3.86 -6.62 -18.96
CA GLY A 100 -3.48 -5.27 -19.41
C GLY A 100 -2.10 -4.78 -18.94
N ILE A 101 -1.46 -5.44 -17.97
CA ILE A 101 -0.22 -4.97 -17.32
C ILE A 101 0.92 -4.76 -18.32
N ARG A 102 1.12 -5.70 -19.27
CA ARG A 102 2.17 -5.57 -20.29
C ARG A 102 1.99 -4.33 -21.17
N GLY A 103 0.75 -3.89 -21.39
CA GLY A 103 0.46 -2.68 -22.15
C GLY A 103 0.89 -1.39 -21.43
N GLN A 104 0.87 -1.37 -20.09
CA GLN A 104 1.12 -0.17 -19.27
C GLN A 104 2.58 0.29 -19.32
N ILE A 105 3.51 -0.62 -19.63
CA ILE A 105 4.95 -0.33 -19.67
C ILE A 105 5.47 -0.02 -21.08
N ARG A 106 4.63 -0.12 -22.11
CA ARG A 106 5.05 0.06 -23.51
C ARG A 106 5.58 1.48 -23.74
N GLY A 107 6.82 1.57 -24.24
CA GLY A 107 7.52 2.85 -24.48
C GLY A 107 8.03 3.52 -23.20
N ARG A 108 7.99 2.84 -22.06
CA ARG A 108 8.45 3.31 -20.75
C ARG A 108 9.39 2.30 -20.08
N GLU A 109 9.93 1.35 -20.85
CA GLU A 109 10.75 0.23 -20.36
C GLU A 109 12.09 0.68 -19.75
N MET A 110 12.51 1.92 -20.04
CA MET A 110 13.72 2.53 -19.46
C MET A 110 13.49 3.14 -18.07
N TYR A 111 12.23 3.32 -17.65
CA TYR A 111 11.92 3.84 -16.31
C TYR A 111 11.89 2.71 -15.27
N PRO A 112 12.13 3.01 -13.98
CA PRO A 112 11.86 2.07 -12.91
C PRO A 112 10.39 1.65 -12.91
N ILE A 113 10.13 0.36 -13.08
CA ILE A 113 8.78 -0.21 -13.04
C ILE A 113 8.51 -0.74 -11.64
N ARG A 114 7.41 -0.29 -11.02
CA ARG A 114 6.92 -0.80 -9.74
C ARG A 114 5.65 -1.61 -9.93
N GLY A 115 5.63 -2.81 -9.37
CA GLY A 115 4.49 -3.73 -9.45
C GLY A 115 4.36 -4.57 -8.17
N GLY A 116 3.13 -4.89 -7.80
CA GLY A 116 2.83 -5.60 -6.56
C GLY A 116 3.24 -4.83 -5.30
N GLY A 117 3.16 -5.52 -4.16
CA GLY A 117 3.38 -4.95 -2.85
C GLY A 117 2.28 -5.25 -1.85
N SER A 118 2.39 -4.66 -0.66
CA SER A 118 1.44 -4.82 0.42
C SER A 118 1.50 -3.63 1.38
N GLU A 119 0.35 -3.21 1.91
CA GLU A 119 0.25 -2.31 3.08
C GLU A 119 -0.95 -2.69 3.98
N PRO A 120 -1.02 -3.94 4.50
CA PRO A 120 -2.20 -4.46 5.19
C PRO A 120 -2.61 -3.71 6.45
N PHE A 121 -1.69 -3.22 7.28
CA PHE A 121 -2.11 -2.57 8.53
C PHE A 121 -2.83 -1.24 8.26
N LEU A 122 -2.43 -0.49 7.22
CA LEU A 122 -3.19 0.68 6.77
C LEU A 122 -4.62 0.31 6.39
N THR A 123 -4.77 -0.78 5.62
CA THR A 123 -6.08 -1.26 5.19
C THR A 123 -6.91 -1.74 6.39
N TYR A 124 -6.28 -2.43 7.34
CA TYR A 124 -6.91 -2.87 8.58
C TYR A 124 -7.39 -1.70 9.45
N LYS A 125 -6.62 -0.61 9.55
CA LYS A 125 -7.06 0.63 10.22
C LYS A 125 -8.34 1.20 9.57
N TYR A 126 -8.47 1.16 8.25
CA TYR A 126 -9.72 1.59 7.59
C TYR A 126 -10.87 0.62 7.82
N LEU A 127 -10.61 -0.69 7.75
CA LEU A 127 -11.61 -1.73 7.93
C LEU A 127 -12.22 -1.71 9.34
N ARG A 128 -11.38 -1.57 10.36
CA ARG A 128 -11.76 -1.65 11.77
C ARG A 128 -12.08 -0.29 12.40
N GLY A 129 -11.51 0.78 11.85
CA GLY A 129 -11.42 2.09 12.49
C GLY A 129 -10.06 2.27 13.16
N GLN A 130 -9.45 3.45 12.99
CA GLN A 130 -8.04 3.69 13.34
C GLN A 130 -7.74 3.37 14.82
N GLU A 131 -8.52 3.91 15.75
CA GLU A 131 -8.35 3.69 17.19
C GLU A 131 -8.51 2.22 17.57
N GLN A 132 -9.61 1.60 17.14
CA GLN A 132 -9.91 0.20 17.45
C GLN A 132 -8.85 -0.75 16.87
N ALA A 133 -8.31 -0.48 15.68
CA ALA A 133 -7.24 -1.28 15.09
C ALA A 133 -5.97 -1.31 15.97
N PHE A 134 -5.67 -0.23 16.70
CA PHE A 134 -4.57 -0.24 17.66
C PHE A 134 -4.93 -0.97 18.97
N ILE A 135 -6.16 -0.84 19.45
CA ILE A 135 -6.65 -1.57 20.64
C ILE A 135 -6.63 -3.09 20.37
N ASP A 136 -7.06 -3.51 19.18
CA ASP A 136 -7.16 -4.91 18.79
C ASP A 136 -5.80 -5.64 18.84
N LEU A 137 -4.68 -4.93 18.64
CA LEU A 137 -3.32 -5.48 18.80
C LEU A 137 -3.03 -6.03 20.21
N ILE A 138 -3.85 -5.65 21.19
CA ILE A 138 -3.72 -6.07 22.59
C ILE A 138 -4.95 -6.90 22.99
N GLU A 139 -6.15 -6.36 22.76
CA GLU A 139 -7.40 -6.91 23.29
C GLU A 139 -8.01 -7.99 22.38
N HIS A 140 -7.77 -7.93 21.06
CA HIS A 140 -8.35 -8.84 20.07
C HIS A 140 -7.32 -9.40 19.08
N PRO A 141 -6.24 -10.04 19.57
CA PRO A 141 -5.14 -10.52 18.72
C PRO A 141 -5.59 -11.58 17.70
N ASP A 142 -6.65 -12.34 18.00
CA ASP A 142 -7.26 -13.31 17.09
C ASP A 142 -7.89 -12.64 15.86
N ILE A 143 -8.60 -11.53 16.05
CA ILE A 143 -9.16 -10.73 14.96
C ILE A 143 -8.03 -10.13 14.12
N VAL A 144 -6.98 -9.60 14.75
CA VAL A 144 -5.81 -9.05 14.05
C VAL A 144 -5.15 -10.13 13.18
N HIS A 145 -4.84 -11.30 13.76
CA HIS A 145 -4.23 -12.42 13.03
C HIS A 145 -5.08 -12.83 11.82
N TYR A 146 -6.39 -12.95 12.01
CA TYR A 146 -7.30 -13.31 10.92
C TYR A 146 -7.35 -12.24 9.82
N CYS A 147 -7.64 -10.99 10.18
CA CYS A 147 -7.81 -9.91 9.20
C CYS A 147 -6.51 -9.60 8.46
N LEU A 148 -5.37 -9.51 9.15
CA LEU A 148 -4.09 -9.29 8.48
C LEU A 148 -3.69 -10.49 7.63
N GLY A 149 -4.01 -11.71 8.05
CA GLY A 149 -3.81 -12.92 7.24
C GLY A 149 -4.50 -12.81 5.88
N GLU A 150 -5.79 -12.50 5.87
CA GLU A 150 -6.58 -12.32 4.64
C GLU A 150 -6.03 -11.19 3.75
N LEU A 151 -5.61 -10.08 4.36
CA LEU A 151 -5.03 -8.95 3.64
C LEU A 151 -3.65 -9.26 3.04
N PHE A 152 -2.78 -9.95 3.78
CA PHE A 152 -1.48 -10.39 3.27
C PHE A 152 -1.64 -11.44 2.18
N ASP A 153 -2.59 -12.38 2.31
CA ASP A 153 -2.86 -13.39 1.30
C ASP A 153 -3.34 -12.77 -0.01
N LEU A 154 -4.27 -11.80 0.07
CA LEU A 154 -4.72 -11.03 -1.09
C LEU A 154 -3.56 -10.24 -1.73
N ALA A 155 -2.75 -9.56 -0.91
CA ALA A 155 -1.60 -8.79 -1.39
C ALA A 155 -0.55 -9.69 -2.06
N TYR A 156 -0.29 -10.87 -1.50
CA TYR A 156 0.62 -11.86 -2.05
C TYR A 156 0.13 -12.35 -3.42
N GLU A 157 -1.11 -12.78 -3.53
CA GLU A 157 -1.67 -13.31 -4.78
C GLU A 157 -1.73 -12.23 -5.88
N ASN A 158 -2.17 -11.01 -5.53
CA ASN A 158 -2.15 -9.89 -6.47
C ASN A 158 -0.73 -9.58 -6.94
N THR A 159 0.25 -9.63 -6.04
CA THR A 159 1.66 -9.42 -6.36
C THR A 159 2.18 -10.50 -7.30
N ALA A 160 1.93 -11.78 -7.00
CA ALA A 160 2.35 -12.91 -7.83
C ALA A 160 1.81 -12.76 -9.26
N ARG A 161 0.50 -12.54 -9.39
CA ARG A 161 -0.17 -12.38 -10.69
C ARG A 161 0.35 -11.17 -11.47
N ILE A 162 0.70 -10.06 -10.81
CA ILE A 162 1.34 -8.91 -11.48
C ILE A 162 2.71 -9.29 -12.04
N LEU A 163 3.55 -9.94 -11.23
CA LEU A 163 4.92 -10.32 -11.60
C LEU A 163 4.93 -11.30 -12.79
N GLU A 164 3.97 -12.21 -12.84
CA GLU A 164 3.79 -13.17 -13.94
C GLU A 164 3.49 -12.51 -15.30
N GLN A 165 2.82 -11.35 -15.33
CA GLN A 165 2.48 -10.70 -16.61
C GLN A 165 3.68 -10.09 -17.33
N ILE A 166 4.67 -9.67 -16.54
CA ILE A 166 5.86 -8.97 -17.00
C ILE A 166 7.15 -9.50 -16.30
N PRO A 167 7.50 -10.78 -16.50
CA PRO A 167 8.62 -11.41 -15.79
C PRO A 167 9.93 -10.66 -16.01
N GLY A 168 10.65 -10.40 -14.92
CA GLY A 168 11.94 -9.68 -14.93
C GLY A 168 11.85 -8.21 -15.36
N LYS A 169 10.64 -7.62 -15.44
CA LYS A 169 10.46 -6.19 -15.75
C LYS A 169 10.15 -5.34 -14.53
N VAL A 170 9.56 -5.91 -13.48
CA VAL A 170 9.35 -5.19 -12.23
C VAL A 170 10.71 -4.99 -11.57
N MET A 171 11.11 -3.73 -11.41
CA MET A 171 12.36 -3.36 -10.74
C MET A 171 12.16 -3.32 -9.23
N MET A 172 10.97 -2.93 -8.75
CA MET A 172 10.70 -2.88 -7.32
C MET A 172 9.24 -3.19 -6.96
N SER A 173 9.02 -3.73 -5.77
CA SER A 173 7.70 -3.89 -5.14
C SER A 173 7.60 -3.03 -3.88
N TYR A 174 6.40 -2.53 -3.60
CA TYR A 174 6.14 -1.63 -2.47
C TYR A 174 5.60 -2.42 -1.29
N VAL A 175 6.44 -2.80 -0.33
CA VAL A 175 6.03 -3.52 0.87
C VAL A 175 6.17 -2.56 2.04
N ALA A 176 5.07 -1.98 2.49
CA ALA A 176 5.04 -0.88 3.45
C ALA A 176 4.10 -1.19 4.62
N GLU A 177 4.22 -0.40 5.68
CA GLU A 177 3.26 -0.36 6.79
C GLU A 177 3.28 1.06 7.39
N ASP A 178 2.35 1.37 8.28
CA ASP A 178 2.34 2.62 9.07
C ASP A 178 2.65 2.32 10.53
N MET A 179 3.93 2.35 10.91
CA MET A 179 4.37 1.91 12.25
C MET A 179 4.97 3.06 13.07
N GLY A 180 5.53 4.07 12.44
CA GLY A 180 6.19 5.21 13.09
C GLY A 180 5.20 6.31 13.50
N GLY A 181 5.45 6.88 14.67
CA GLY A 181 4.83 8.13 15.13
C GLY A 181 5.85 9.28 15.08
N GLN A 182 5.44 10.45 15.58
CA GLN A 182 6.30 11.65 15.55
C GLN A 182 7.60 11.53 16.34
N SER A 183 7.65 10.70 17.40
CA SER A 183 8.81 10.59 18.30
C SER A 183 9.30 9.16 18.54
N ASP A 184 8.43 8.17 18.37
CA ASP A 184 8.75 6.74 18.42
C ASP A 184 7.64 5.98 17.68
N LEU A 185 7.74 4.65 17.66
CA LEU A 185 6.75 3.75 17.10
C LEU A 185 5.37 3.91 17.75
N MET A 186 4.32 3.82 16.94
CA MET A 186 2.93 3.70 17.38
C MET A 186 2.60 2.26 17.84
N ILE A 187 3.35 1.27 17.35
CA ILE A 187 3.15 -0.14 17.65
C ILE A 187 4.41 -0.68 18.36
N SER A 188 4.23 -1.42 19.46
CA SER A 188 5.40 -2.01 20.13
C SER A 188 6.17 -2.97 19.20
N PRO A 189 7.51 -3.05 19.29
CA PRO A 189 8.30 -3.96 18.47
C PRO A 189 7.85 -5.43 18.57
N ALA A 190 7.36 -5.86 19.74
CA ALA A 190 6.83 -7.21 19.93
C ALA A 190 5.61 -7.47 19.04
N ARG A 191 4.67 -6.52 18.97
CA ARG A 191 3.46 -6.65 18.13
C ARG A 191 3.77 -6.52 16.64
N ILE A 192 4.73 -5.68 16.25
CA ILE A 192 5.20 -5.61 14.86
C ILE A 192 5.77 -6.96 14.41
N ARG A 193 6.61 -7.58 15.26
CA ARG A 193 7.20 -8.90 14.97
C ARG A 193 6.15 -10.01 14.88
N GLU A 194 5.09 -9.91 15.67
CA GLU A 194 4.01 -10.88 15.70
C GLU A 194 3.09 -10.76 14.48
N PHE A 195 2.59 -9.55 14.20
CA PHE A 195 1.47 -9.36 13.28
C PHE A 195 1.86 -8.94 11.87
N LEU A 196 2.96 -8.19 11.72
CA LEU A 196 3.31 -7.56 10.45
C LEU A 196 4.46 -8.29 9.76
N LEU A 197 5.56 -8.52 10.48
CA LEU A 197 6.77 -9.10 9.90
C LEU A 197 6.58 -10.44 9.17
N PRO A 198 5.78 -11.41 9.68
CA PRO A 198 5.62 -12.68 8.98
C PRO A 198 4.97 -12.50 7.60
N GLY A 199 3.92 -11.68 7.52
CA GLY A 199 3.23 -11.37 6.27
C GLY A 199 4.11 -10.57 5.32
N MET A 200 4.80 -9.54 5.81
CA MET A 200 5.75 -8.75 5.03
C MET A 200 6.84 -9.64 4.42
N LYS A 201 7.47 -10.52 5.20
CA LYS A 201 8.52 -11.43 4.72
C LYS A 201 8.06 -12.33 3.56
N ARG A 202 6.79 -12.76 3.56
CA ARG A 202 6.23 -13.54 2.44
C ARG A 202 6.21 -12.74 1.15
N VAL A 203 5.72 -11.49 1.20
CA VAL A 203 5.64 -10.62 0.02
C VAL A 203 7.03 -10.14 -0.42
N ILE A 204 7.94 -9.89 0.54
CA ILE A 204 9.35 -9.56 0.26
C ILE A 204 10.02 -10.71 -0.50
N GLY A 205 9.88 -11.95 0.01
CA GLY A 205 10.44 -13.13 -0.63
C GLY A 205 9.96 -13.29 -2.07
N LEU A 206 8.66 -13.11 -2.30
CA LEU A 206 8.07 -13.17 -3.64
C LEU A 206 8.64 -12.09 -4.59
N ALA A 207 8.85 -10.87 -4.10
CA ALA A 207 9.48 -9.81 -4.90
C ALA A 207 10.93 -10.17 -5.26
N HIS A 208 11.70 -10.67 -4.30
CA HIS A 208 13.08 -11.11 -4.51
C HIS A 208 13.18 -12.30 -5.47
N GLU A 209 12.27 -13.28 -5.39
CA GLU A 209 12.18 -14.41 -6.33
C GLU A 209 11.97 -13.94 -7.77
N ALA A 210 11.25 -12.84 -7.98
CA ALA A 210 11.07 -12.21 -9.29
C ALA A 210 12.23 -11.27 -9.69
N GLY A 211 13.27 -11.14 -8.86
CA GLY A 211 14.43 -10.27 -9.09
C GLY A 211 14.16 -8.79 -8.85
N ALA A 212 13.07 -8.45 -8.16
CA ALA A 212 12.71 -7.07 -7.83
C ALA A 212 13.26 -6.67 -6.45
N TYR A 213 13.62 -5.39 -6.29
CA TYR A 213 13.95 -4.81 -4.99
C TYR A 213 12.69 -4.51 -4.17
N VAL A 214 12.80 -4.48 -2.85
CA VAL A 214 11.71 -4.06 -1.97
C VAL A 214 11.91 -2.62 -1.50
N PHE A 215 10.96 -1.77 -1.87
CA PHE A 215 10.81 -0.42 -1.34
C PHE A 215 9.86 -0.45 -0.13
N HIS A 216 10.40 -0.18 1.05
CA HIS A 216 9.63 -0.06 2.27
C HIS A 216 9.35 1.38 2.61
N HIS A 217 8.06 1.72 2.64
CA HIS A 217 7.62 3.01 3.14
C HIS A 217 7.09 2.89 4.57
N ASN A 218 7.47 3.82 5.44
CA ASN A 218 6.92 3.96 6.79
C ASN A 218 7.15 5.38 7.30
N ASP A 219 6.07 6.15 7.43
CA ASP A 219 6.15 7.48 8.02
C ASP A 219 6.44 7.41 9.53
N GLY A 220 7.08 8.46 10.03
CA GLY A 220 7.46 8.64 11.43
C GLY A 220 8.80 8.01 11.82
N ASN A 221 9.06 7.99 13.12
CA ASN A 221 10.29 7.47 13.69
C ASN A 221 10.22 5.95 13.83
N VAL A 222 10.90 5.24 12.93
CA VAL A 222 11.00 3.77 12.93
C VAL A 222 12.35 3.24 13.41
N ARG A 223 13.18 4.08 14.02
CA ARG A 223 14.60 3.76 14.31
C ARG A 223 14.78 2.44 15.04
N ARG A 224 13.89 2.12 15.98
CA ARG A 224 13.96 0.92 16.82
C ARG A 224 13.75 -0.39 16.07
N ILE A 225 13.07 -0.36 14.92
CA ILE A 225 12.76 -1.55 14.11
C ILE A 225 13.56 -1.59 12.80
N ILE A 226 14.43 -0.61 12.51
CA ILE A 226 15.30 -0.67 11.33
C ILE A 226 16.06 -2.02 11.25
N PRO A 227 16.65 -2.56 12.34
CA PRO A 227 17.28 -3.88 12.29
C PRO A 227 16.30 -5.00 11.92
N ASP A 228 15.07 -4.95 12.42
CA ASP A 228 14.02 -5.92 12.09
C ASP A 228 13.62 -5.81 10.60
N MET A 229 13.51 -4.59 10.05
CA MET A 229 13.20 -4.36 8.64
C MET A 229 14.31 -4.85 7.72
N VAL A 230 15.58 -4.55 8.05
CA VAL A 230 16.74 -5.06 7.31
C VAL A 230 16.77 -6.59 7.35
N ALA A 231 16.52 -7.20 8.51
CA ALA A 231 16.44 -8.65 8.66
C ALA A 231 15.22 -9.27 7.93
N ALA A 232 14.17 -8.49 7.69
CA ALA A 232 13.04 -8.92 6.87
C ALA A 232 13.35 -8.90 5.36
N GLY A 233 14.40 -8.20 4.94
CA GLY A 233 14.87 -8.15 3.56
C GLY A 233 14.43 -6.91 2.79
N ILE A 234 14.11 -5.79 3.44
CA ILE A 234 13.89 -4.54 2.69
C ILE A 234 15.19 -4.09 2.02
N ASP A 235 15.10 -3.53 0.81
CA ASP A 235 16.25 -3.01 0.06
C ASP A 235 16.36 -1.48 0.16
N LEU A 236 15.21 -0.80 0.30
CA LEU A 236 15.12 0.65 0.44
C LEU A 236 14.18 1.02 1.58
N LEU A 237 14.59 1.98 2.42
CA LEU A 237 13.75 2.60 3.43
C LEU A 237 13.38 4.02 3.00
N ASN A 238 12.10 4.35 3.06
CA ASN A 238 11.57 5.67 2.74
C ASN A 238 10.46 6.06 3.72
N PRO A 239 10.39 7.31 4.18
CA PRO A 239 11.49 8.25 4.31
C PRO A 239 12.46 7.84 5.44
N ILE A 240 13.50 8.64 5.65
CA ILE A 240 14.24 8.63 6.92
C ILE A 240 13.73 9.83 7.72
N GLN A 241 13.02 9.56 8.80
CA GLN A 241 12.43 10.55 9.71
C GLN A 241 12.83 10.22 11.16
N TRP A 242 12.99 11.26 11.99
CA TRP A 242 13.51 11.17 13.36
C TRP A 242 12.64 11.97 14.31
#